data_AF-A0A8X6X579-F1
#
_entry.id   AF-A0A8X6X579-F1
#
_cell.length_a   1.000
_cell.length_b   1.000
_cell.length_c   1.000
_cell.angle_alpha   90.00
_cell.angle_beta   90.00
_cell.angle_gamma   90.00
#
_symmetry.space_group_name_H-M   'P 1'
#
loop_
_entity.id
_entity.type
_entity.pdbx_description
1 polymer ?
#
loop_
_entity_poly.entity_id
_entity_poly.type
_entity_poly.pdbx_seq_one_letter_code
_entity_poly.pdbx_strand_id
1 'polypeptide(L)'
;MKSDMLEKEEDAIDITDIDSETMGRMIHFLYSGKLEKDMDCPAVLELYAAAHKYMIEELKKECSGVLRAMMSKNNCRSIRNYADFFSDNELKDIIQEWIDFISAQPRIQQNCSSLCM
;
A
#
# COMPACT_ATOMS: atom_id res chain seq x y z
N MET A 1 6.83 -35.50 -30.01
CA MET A 1 5.75 -35.16 -29.08
C MET A 1 5.59 -33.65 -29.12
N LYS A 2 4.60 -33.14 -29.86
CA LYS A 2 4.14 -31.76 -29.70
C LYS A 2 3.18 -31.79 -28.52
N SER A 3 3.47 -31.05 -27.46
CA SER A 3 2.50 -30.81 -26.42
C SER A 3 1.43 -29.93 -27.04
N ASP A 4 0.23 -30.48 -27.19
CA ASP A 4 -0.99 -29.73 -27.44
C ASP A 4 -1.26 -28.83 -26.23
N MET A 5 -0.52 -27.71 -26.14
CA MET A 5 -0.95 -26.59 -25.35
C MET A 5 -2.06 -25.96 -26.18
N LEU A 6 -3.29 -26.10 -25.67
CA LEU A 6 -4.39 -25.22 -26.00
C LEU A 6 -3.92 -23.78 -25.71
N GLU A 7 -3.20 -23.19 -26.66
CA GLU A 7 -3.15 -21.75 -26.83
C GLU A 7 -4.61 -21.34 -27.01
N LYS A 8 -5.26 -21.02 -25.88
CA LYS A 8 -6.56 -20.37 -25.89
C LYS A 8 -6.33 -19.07 -26.66
N GLU A 9 -6.83 -19.05 -27.88
CA GLU A 9 -6.93 -17.91 -28.79
C GLU A 9 -7.83 -16.82 -28.20
N GLU A 10 -7.45 -16.26 -27.06
CA GLU A 10 -7.98 -15.00 -26.59
C GLU A 10 -6.77 -14.09 -26.38
N ASP A 11 -6.59 -13.12 -27.29
CA ASP A 11 -5.60 -12.03 -27.19
C ASP A 11 -5.98 -11.03 -26.06
N ALA A 12 -6.80 -11.48 -25.12
CA ALA A 12 -7.40 -10.73 -24.04
C ALA A 12 -7.32 -11.58 -22.77
N ILE A 13 -6.72 -11.01 -21.72
CA ILE A 13 -6.68 -11.61 -20.39
C ILE A 13 -7.77 -10.93 -19.58
N ASP A 14 -8.78 -11.69 -19.16
CA ASP A 14 -9.81 -11.18 -18.26
C ASP A 14 -9.28 -11.15 -16.82
N ILE A 15 -9.37 -9.97 -16.19
CA ILE A 15 -8.87 -9.71 -14.85
C ILE A 15 -10.02 -9.13 -14.05
N THR A 16 -10.60 -9.94 -13.17
CA THR A 16 -11.78 -9.59 -12.36
C THR A 16 -11.45 -9.28 -10.90
N ASP A 17 -10.20 -9.49 -10.51
CA ASP A 17 -9.76 -9.42 -9.11
C ASP A 17 -9.26 -8.03 -8.67
N ILE A 18 -9.10 -7.10 -9.61
CA ILE A 18 -8.73 -5.71 -9.36
C ILE A 18 -9.65 -4.79 -10.16
N ASP A 19 -9.98 -3.64 -9.59
CA ASP A 19 -10.80 -2.66 -10.28
C ASP A 19 -10.00 -1.99 -11.42
N SER A 20 -10.73 -1.39 -12.37
CA SER A 20 -10.13 -0.77 -13.55
C SER A 20 -9.21 0.40 -13.23
N GLU A 21 -9.45 1.12 -12.13
CA GLU A 21 -8.65 2.27 -11.73
C GLU A 21 -7.30 1.81 -11.17
N THR A 22 -7.30 0.83 -10.28
CA THR A 22 -6.07 0.19 -9.77
C THR A 22 -5.26 -0.44 -10.90
N MET A 23 -5.93 -1.13 -11.82
CA MET A 23 -5.28 -1.68 -13.01
C MET A 23 -4.63 -0.60 -13.87
N GLY A 24 -5.36 0.49 -14.13
CA GLY A 24 -4.85 1.64 -14.89
C GLY A 24 -3.59 2.24 -14.25
N ARG A 25 -3.60 2.41 -12.92
CA ARG A 25 -2.44 2.90 -12.15
C ARG A 25 -1.25 1.96 -12.20
N MET A 26 -1.49 0.65 -12.12
CA MET A 26 -0.45 -0.36 -12.23
C MET A 26 0.20 -0.33 -13.63
N ILE A 27 -0.60 -0.25 -14.69
CA ILE A 27 -0.11 -0.12 -16.07
C ILE A 27 0.66 1.20 -16.22
N HIS A 28 0.13 2.32 -15.70
CA HIS A 28 0.82 3.60 -15.73
C HIS A 28 2.20 3.50 -15.08
N PHE A 29 2.32 2.84 -13.92
CA PHE A 29 3.60 2.61 -13.26
C PHE A 29 4.54 1.76 -14.12
N LEU A 30 4.06 0.66 -14.72
CA LEU A 30 4.90 -0.22 -15.56
C LEU A 30 5.50 0.52 -16.77
N TYR A 31 4.79 1.48 -17.34
CA TYR A 31 5.26 2.24 -18.51
C TYR A 31 6.05 3.50 -18.13
N SER A 32 5.78 4.13 -16.98
CA SER A 32 6.40 5.39 -16.59
C SER A 32 7.47 5.28 -15.51
N GLY A 33 7.48 4.16 -14.78
CA GLY A 33 8.26 3.96 -13.55
C GLY A 33 7.83 4.87 -12.40
N LYS A 34 6.64 5.48 -12.46
CA LYS A 34 6.18 6.50 -11.52
C LYS A 34 4.77 6.24 -11.03
N LEU A 35 4.58 6.43 -9.74
CA LEU A 35 3.26 6.49 -9.12
C LEU A 35 2.53 7.78 -9.53
N GLU A 36 1.21 7.67 -9.67
CA GLU A 36 0.36 8.85 -9.84
C GLU A 36 0.44 9.76 -8.60
N LYS A 37 0.28 11.06 -8.83
CA LYS A 37 0.26 12.04 -7.74
C LYS A 37 -1.11 12.05 -7.06
N ASP A 38 -1.12 12.50 -5.80
CA ASP A 38 -2.35 12.80 -5.06
C ASP A 38 -3.29 11.60 -4.83
N MET A 39 -2.73 10.39 -4.79
CA MET A 39 -3.48 9.19 -4.38
C MET A 39 -3.85 9.27 -2.90
N ASP A 40 -5.06 8.84 -2.56
CA ASP A 40 -5.47 8.66 -1.19
C ASP A 40 -4.97 7.33 -0.61
N CYS A 41 -5.03 7.20 0.71
CA CYS A 41 -4.52 6.01 1.39
C CYS A 41 -5.22 4.70 0.93
N PRO A 42 -6.55 4.65 0.75
CA PRO A 42 -7.23 3.48 0.18
C PRO A 42 -6.67 3.06 -1.18
N ALA A 43 -6.51 3.99 -2.11
CA ALA A 43 -6.06 3.62 -3.45
C ALA A 43 -4.59 3.20 -3.48
N VAL A 44 -3.73 3.75 -2.61
CA VAL A 44 -2.35 3.24 -2.45
C VAL A 44 -2.35 1.81 -1.87
N LEU A 45 -3.29 1.49 -0.96
CA LEU A 45 -3.42 0.14 -0.41
C LEU A 45 -3.91 -0.88 -1.45
N GLU A 46 -4.87 -0.51 -2.30
CA GLU A 46 -5.32 -1.35 -3.41
C GLU A 46 -4.21 -1.59 -4.42
N LEU A 47 -3.46 -0.53 -4.78
CA LEU A 47 -2.31 -0.64 -5.68
C LEU A 47 -1.18 -1.48 -5.08
N TYR A 48 -0.94 -1.38 -3.78
CA TYR A 48 0.01 -2.24 -3.06
C TYR A 48 -0.42 -3.72 -3.09
N ALA A 49 -1.70 -4.00 -2.87
CA ALA A 49 -2.24 -5.36 -2.94
C ALA A 49 -2.13 -5.95 -4.36
N ALA A 50 -2.41 -5.14 -5.39
CA ALA A 50 -2.19 -5.53 -6.78
C ALA A 50 -0.70 -5.81 -7.05
N ALA A 51 0.20 -4.92 -6.62
CA ALA A 51 1.65 -5.09 -6.78
C ALA A 51 2.14 -6.39 -6.14
N HIS A 52 1.66 -6.72 -4.94
CA HIS A 52 1.97 -7.98 -4.27
C HIS A 52 1.45 -9.20 -5.04
N LYS A 53 0.20 -9.16 -5.51
CA LYS A 53 -0.43 -10.26 -6.26
C LYS A 53 0.26 -10.55 -7.60
N TYR A 54 0.64 -9.50 -8.32
CA TYR A 54 1.33 -9.61 -9.62
C TYR A 54 2.87 -9.64 -9.48
N MET A 55 3.39 -9.70 -8.25
CA MET A 55 4.82 -9.78 -7.93
C MET A 55 5.67 -8.64 -8.53
N ILE A 56 5.11 -7.42 -8.58
CA ILE A 56 5.81 -6.23 -9.08
C ILE A 56 6.52 -5.57 -7.89
N GLU A 57 7.73 -6.06 -7.60
CA GLU A 57 8.48 -5.71 -6.40
C GLU A 57 8.84 -4.21 -6.30
N GLU A 58 9.14 -3.57 -7.42
CA GLU A 58 9.45 -2.13 -7.45
C GLU A 58 8.22 -1.29 -7.08
N LEU A 59 7.05 -1.63 -7.64
CA LEU A 59 5.79 -0.96 -7.32
C LEU A 59 5.43 -1.16 -5.84
N LYS A 60 5.63 -2.37 -5.33
CA LYS A 60 5.37 -2.70 -3.92
C LYS A 60 6.22 -1.82 -2.99
N LYS A 61 7.51 -1.64 -3.29
CA LYS A 61 8.43 -0.79 -2.50
C LYS A 61 8.03 0.68 -2.54
N GLU A 62 7.68 1.19 -3.71
CA GLU A 62 7.21 2.58 -3.87
C GLU A 62 5.92 2.82 -3.07
N CYS A 63 4.93 1.92 -3.20
CA CYS A 63 3.69 2.00 -2.43
C CYS A 63 3.94 1.92 -0.92
N SER A 64 4.84 1.03 -0.48
CA SER A 64 5.26 0.91 0.92
C SER A 64 5.84 2.22 1.48
N GLY A 65 6.70 2.89 0.70
CA GLY A 65 7.26 4.19 1.06
C GLY A 65 6.18 5.28 1.20
N VAL A 66 5.24 5.33 0.26
CA VAL A 66 4.10 6.27 0.30
C VAL A 66 3.20 5.99 1.50
N LEU A 67 2.86 4.73 1.77
CA LEU A 67 2.06 4.34 2.93
C LEU A 67 2.74 4.75 4.23
N ARG A 68 4.05 4.56 4.35
CA ARG A 68 4.82 5.00 5.52
C ARG A 68 4.75 6.52 5.73
N ALA A 69 4.78 7.30 4.66
CA ALA A 69 4.64 8.76 4.74
C ALA A 69 3.21 9.21 5.09
N MET A 70 2.20 8.45 4.66
CA MET A 70 0.79 8.75 4.93
C MET A 70 0.31 8.29 6.32
N MET A 71 1.04 7.40 7.00
CA MET A 71 0.65 6.87 8.31
C MET A 71 0.48 7.98 9.37
N SER A 72 -0.67 7.95 10.03
CA SER A 72 -1.10 8.86 11.09
C SER A 72 -1.87 8.10 12.15
N LYS A 73 -2.05 8.71 13.33
CA LYS A 73 -2.78 8.06 14.45
C LYS A 73 -4.22 7.72 14.10
N ASN A 74 -4.80 8.42 13.13
CA ASN A 74 -6.19 8.25 12.71
C ASN A 74 -6.35 7.13 11.68
N ASN A 75 -5.38 6.92 10.78
CA ASN A 75 -5.48 5.93 9.71
C ASN A 75 -4.74 4.61 10.01
N CYS A 76 -3.82 4.60 10.97
CA CYS A 76 -3.01 3.42 11.34
C CYS A 76 -3.88 2.20 11.64
N ARG A 77 -5.02 2.37 12.31
CA ARG A 77 -5.95 1.27 12.61
C ARG A 77 -6.59 0.69 11.34
N SER A 78 -6.99 1.54 10.40
CA SER A 78 -7.58 1.11 9.14
C SER A 78 -6.55 0.39 8.27
N ILE A 79 -5.33 0.93 8.18
CA ILE A 79 -4.21 0.33 7.46
C ILE A 79 -3.86 -1.04 8.06
N ARG A 80 -3.86 -1.18 9.40
CA ARG A 80 -3.59 -2.45 10.07
C ARG A 80 -4.65 -3.51 9.77
N ASN A 81 -5.92 -3.14 9.83
CA ASN A 81 -7.01 -4.06 9.46
C ASN A 81 -6.87 -4.53 8.01
N TYR A 82 -6.43 -3.64 7.12
CA TYR A 82 -6.17 -3.97 5.73
C TYR A 82 -5.00 -4.97 5.61
N ALA A 83 -3.88 -4.70 6.28
CA ALA A 83 -2.73 -5.62 6.32
C ALA A 83 -3.10 -7.01 6.87
N ASP A 84 -3.99 -7.05 7.87
CA ASP A 84 -4.54 -8.30 8.41
C ASP A 84 -5.38 -9.07 7.39
N PHE A 85 -6.18 -8.38 6.57
CA PHE A 85 -6.97 -9.00 5.51
C PHE A 85 -6.12 -9.63 4.41
N PHE A 86 -5.07 -8.92 3.96
CA PHE A 86 -4.18 -9.42 2.89
C PHE A 86 -3.11 -10.40 3.39
N SER A 87 -3.06 -10.68 4.70
CA SER A 87 -2.00 -11.49 5.33
C SER A 87 -0.58 -11.01 4.96
N ASP A 88 -0.42 -9.71 4.75
CA ASP A 88 0.87 -9.13 4.39
C ASP A 88 1.67 -8.82 5.65
N ASN A 89 2.65 -9.68 5.94
CA ASN A 89 3.50 -9.54 7.12
C ASN A 89 4.43 -8.31 7.03
N GLU A 90 4.84 -7.91 5.83
CA GLU A 90 5.74 -6.76 5.65
C GLU A 90 5.01 -5.45 5.98
N LEU A 91 3.76 -5.31 5.53
CA LEU A 91 2.95 -4.16 5.89
C LEU A 91 2.65 -4.12 7.39
N LYS A 92 2.45 -5.27 8.04
CA LYS A 92 2.27 -5.35 9.50
C LYS A 92 3.51 -4.91 10.27
N ASP A 93 4.69 -5.35 9.84
CA ASP A 93 5.96 -4.97 10.46
C ASP A 93 6.17 -3.45 10.36
N ILE A 94 5.91 -2.85 9.19
CA ILE A 94 5.97 -1.40 8.99
C ILE A 94 5.04 -0.63 9.94
N ILE A 95 3.82 -1.14 10.13
CA ILE A 95 2.84 -0.52 11.04
C ILE A 95 3.30 -0.65 12.50
N GLN A 96 3.83 -1.81 12.89
CA GLN A 96 4.29 -2.03 14.25
C GLN A 96 5.50 -1.14 14.57
N GLU A 97 6.47 -1.03 13.66
CA GLU A 97 7.58 -0.08 13.78
C GLU A 97 7.10 1.37 13.96
N TRP A 98 6.07 1.76 13.21
CA TRP A 98 5.50 3.10 13.31
C TRP A 98 4.77 3.33 14.64
N ILE A 99 4.01 2.35 15.13
CA ILE A 99 3.36 2.39 16.45
C ILE A 99 4.41 2.50 17.56
N ASP A 100 5.45 1.67 17.49
CA ASP A 100 6.54 1.66 18.47
C ASP A 100 7.25 3.01 18.49
N PHE A 101 7.57 3.57 17.31
CA PHE A 101 8.15 4.90 17.17
C PHE A 101 7.29 6.01 17.81
N ILE A 102 5.97 5.99 17.58
CA ILE A 102 5.04 6.97 18.15
C ILE A 102 4.87 6.78 19.67
N SER A 103 4.88 5.55 20.16
CA SER A 103 4.80 5.24 21.60
C SER A 103 6.06 5.64 22.36
N ALA A 104 7.22 5.61 21.69
CA ALA A 104 8.52 6.04 22.20
C ALA A 104 8.71 7.57 22.18
N GLN A 105 7.74 8.33 21.68
CA GLN A 105 7.70 9.79 21.75
C GLN A 105 6.78 10.25 22.90
N PRO A 106 7.27 10.30 24.16
CA PRO A 106 6.51 10.88 25.25
C PRO A 106 6.41 12.39 25.03
N ARG A 107 5.18 12.84 24.72
CA ARG A 107 4.65 14.21 24.82
C ARG A 107 5.63 15.27 25.36
N ILE A 108 6.28 16.03 24.48
CA ILE A 108 6.54 17.45 24.76
C ILE A 108 5.20 18.19 24.58
N GLN A 109 4.25 17.94 25.48
CA GLN A 109 3.01 18.70 25.60
C GLN A 109 2.34 18.38 26.94
N GLN A 110 3.00 18.78 28.03
CA GLN A 110 2.39 19.18 29.31
C GLN A 110 3.40 20.06 30.08
N ASN A 111 3.65 21.30 29.63
CA ASN A 111 4.08 22.41 30.51
C ASN A 111 4.19 23.78 29.80
N CYS A 112 3.17 24.18 29.04
CA CYS A 112 2.95 25.60 28.72
C CYS A 112 1.59 26.07 29.23
N SER A 113 1.25 25.70 30.47
CA SER A 113 0.04 26.19 31.17
C SER A 113 0.34 26.72 32.57
N SER A 114 1.52 27.31 32.80
CA SER A 114 1.84 28.01 34.04
C SER A 114 2.52 29.37 33.82
N LEU A 115 2.16 30.08 32.74
CA LEU A 115 2.47 31.51 32.59
C LEU A 115 1.21 32.30 32.23
N CYS A 116 0.20 32.23 33.11
CA CYS A 116 -0.92 33.15 33.21
C CYS A 116 -1.44 33.11 34.65
N MET A 117 -0.69 33.72 35.57
CA MET A 117 -1.18 34.57 36.68
C MET A 117 0.02 35.17 37.41
#